data_AF-A0A498LB18-F1
#
_entry.id   AF-A0A498LB18-F1
#
_cell.length_a   1.000
_cell.length_b   1.000
_cell.length_c   1.000
_cell.angle_alpha   90.00
_cell.angle_beta   90.00
_cell.angle_gamma   90.00
#
_symmetry.space_group_name_H-M   'P 1'
#
loop_
_entity.id
_entity.type
_entity.pdbx_description
1 polymer ?
#
loop_
_entity_poly.entity_id
_entity_poly.type
_entity_poly.pdbx_seq_one_letter_code
_entity_poly.pdbx_strand_id
1 'polypeptide(L)'
;MISTRLDSLEKDVKAFGDRFDYMQTTVRDIKKDSIASTSRLEELQEKLWLYEDKSRQNNLGCKGTSQKRKAMSERRKRLQQLGIESYLLYPAVVKVINHEQILFKTPGDIEKFVSSLDADARMESTPVT
;
A
#
# COMPACT_ATOMS: atom_id res chain seq x y z
N MET A 1 -17.33 -51.33 -61.64
CA MET A 1 -16.07 -50.69 -61.18
C MET A 1 -16.21 -49.19 -60.94
N ILE A 2 -16.98 -48.44 -61.73
CA ILE A 2 -17.22 -46.99 -61.49
C ILE A 2 -18.15 -46.76 -60.29
N SER A 3 -19.26 -47.50 -60.21
CA SER A 3 -20.24 -47.38 -59.10
C SER A 3 -19.60 -47.53 -57.72
N THR A 4 -18.76 -48.56 -57.52
CA THR A 4 -18.08 -48.82 -56.26
C THR A 4 -17.13 -47.69 -55.83
N ARG A 5 -16.55 -46.96 -56.79
CA ARG A 5 -15.69 -45.80 -56.49
C ARG A 5 -16.52 -44.57 -56.11
N LEU A 6 -17.70 -44.40 -56.71
CA LEU A 6 -18.65 -43.35 -56.34
C LEU A 6 -19.21 -43.60 -54.94
N ASP A 7 -19.58 -44.84 -54.61
CA ASP A 7 -20.09 -45.20 -53.28
C ASP A 7 -19.03 -44.99 -52.18
N SER A 8 -17.75 -45.26 -52.49
CA SER A 8 -16.63 -44.97 -51.58
C SER A 8 -16.44 -43.47 -51.37
N LEU A 9 -16.50 -42.70 -52.46
CA LEU A 9 -16.35 -41.25 -52.41
C LEU A 9 -17.50 -40.59 -51.62
N GLU A 10 -18.72 -41.08 -51.78
CA GLU A 10 -19.88 -40.60 -51.00
C GLU A 10 -19.67 -40.83 -49.50
N LYS A 11 -19.16 -42.00 -49.11
CA LYS A 11 -18.82 -42.31 -47.72
C LYS A 11 -17.72 -41.40 -47.17
N ASP A 12 -16.68 -41.14 -47.96
CA ASP A 12 -15.58 -40.27 -47.57
C ASP A 12 -16.02 -38.81 -47.40
N VAL A 13 -16.86 -38.31 -48.32
CA VAL A 13 -17.44 -36.96 -48.23
C VAL A 13 -18.32 -36.83 -47.00
N LYS A 14 -19.14 -37.85 -46.70
CA LYS A 14 -19.97 -37.87 -45.49
C LYS A 14 -19.12 -37.86 -44.22
N ALA A 15 -18.10 -38.71 -44.14
CA ALA A 15 -17.19 -38.76 -43.01
C ALA A 15 -16.39 -37.46 -42.83
N PHE A 16 -16.07 -36.76 -43.93
CA PHE A 16 -15.45 -35.44 -43.88
C PHE A 16 -16.42 -34.38 -43.33
N GLY A 17 -17.69 -34.40 -43.74
CA GLY A 17 -18.74 -33.54 -43.20
C GLY A 17 -18.89 -33.71 -41.69
N ASP A 18 -19.02 -34.95 -41.21
CA ASP A 18 -19.16 -35.25 -39.79
C ASP A 18 -17.96 -34.73 -38.96
N ARG A 19 -16.75 -34.86 -39.49
CA ARG A 19 -15.52 -34.33 -38.85
C ARG A 19 -15.50 -32.81 -38.83
N PHE A 20 -15.92 -32.18 -39.92
CA PHE A 20 -15.98 -30.72 -40.01
C PHE A 20 -16.99 -30.15 -39.02
N ASP A 21 -18.16 -30.76 -38.89
CA ASP A 21 -19.17 -30.37 -37.91
C ASP A 21 -18.66 -30.53 -36.48
N TYR A 22 -18.00 -31.65 -36.19
CA TYR A 22 -17.34 -31.85 -34.89
C TYR A 22 -16.28 -30.77 -34.63
N MET A 23 -15.41 -30.47 -35.59
CA MET A 23 -14.43 -29.40 -35.45
C MET A 23 -15.09 -28.04 -35.23
N GLN A 24 -16.19 -27.72 -35.91
CA GLN A 24 -16.91 -26.47 -35.67
C GLN A 24 -17.49 -26.38 -34.27
N THR A 25 -18.05 -27.48 -33.74
CA THR A 25 -18.58 -27.50 -32.36
C THR A 25 -17.47 -27.25 -31.34
N THR A 26 -16.33 -27.95 -31.46
CA THR A 26 -15.18 -27.75 -30.55
C THR A 26 -14.61 -26.34 -30.63
N VAL A 27 -14.48 -25.75 -31.83
CA VAL A 27 -14.05 -24.36 -31.99
C VAL A 27 -15.01 -23.39 -31.31
N ARG A 28 -16.32 -23.63 -31.39
CA ARG A 28 -17.33 -22.81 -30.73
C ARG A 28 -17.20 -22.87 -29.22
N ASP A 29 -16.96 -24.04 -28.66
CA ASP A 29 -16.83 -24.20 -27.21
C ASP A 29 -15.51 -23.62 -26.69
N ILE A 30 -14.40 -23.83 -27.39
CA ILE A 30 -13.12 -23.18 -27.10
C ILE A 30 -13.26 -21.65 -27.11
N LYS A 31 -14.02 -21.10 -28.08
CA LYS A 31 -14.27 -19.65 -28.14
C LYS A 31 -15.04 -19.16 -26.92
N LYS A 32 -16.03 -19.89 -26.44
CA LYS A 32 -16.78 -19.53 -25.23
C LYS A 32 -15.87 -19.54 -24.00
N ASP A 33 -15.05 -20.58 -23.85
CA ASP A 33 -14.12 -20.71 -22.72
C ASP A 33 -13.05 -19.60 -22.74
N SER A 34 -12.58 -19.24 -23.93
CA SER A 34 -11.67 -18.11 -24.13
C SER A 34 -12.30 -16.79 -23.66
N ILE A 35 -13.54 -16.51 -24.05
CA ILE A 35 -14.28 -15.31 -23.61
C ILE A 35 -14.44 -15.30 -22.08
N ALA A 36 -14.86 -16.41 -21.48
CA ALA A 36 -15.00 -16.52 -20.03
C ALA A 36 -13.66 -16.29 -19.31
N SER A 37 -12.58 -16.83 -19.86
CA SER A 37 -11.22 -16.63 -19.33
C SER A 37 -10.77 -15.17 -19.44
N THR A 38 -11.06 -14.50 -20.55
CA THR A 38 -10.74 -13.07 -20.71
C THR A 38 -11.48 -12.19 -19.71
N SER A 39 -12.78 -12.43 -19.47
CA SER A 39 -13.54 -11.66 -18.48
C SER A 39 -12.99 -11.84 -17.06
N ARG A 40 -12.53 -13.05 -16.72
CA ARG A 40 -11.88 -13.30 -15.42
C ARG A 40 -10.53 -12.60 -15.28
N LEU A 41 -9.77 -12.49 -16.37
CA LEU A 41 -8.52 -11.73 -16.38
C LEU A 41 -8.77 -10.24 -16.19
N GLU A 42 -9.78 -9.67 -16.84
CA GLU A 42 -10.19 -8.27 -16.66
C GLU A 42 -10.60 -7.99 -15.20
N GLU A 43 -11.40 -8.87 -14.59
CA GLU A 43 -11.79 -8.76 -13.17
C GLU A 43 -10.57 -8.81 -12.23
N LEU A 44 -9.62 -9.73 -12.50
CA LEU A 44 -8.40 -9.83 -11.70
C LEU A 44 -7.50 -8.60 -11.86
N GLN A 45 -7.43 -8.05 -13.07
CA GLN A 45 -6.67 -6.82 -13.34
C GLN A 45 -7.27 -5.63 -12.58
N GLU A 46 -8.59 -5.50 -12.53
CA GLU A 46 -9.28 -4.47 -11.74
C GLU A 46 -8.98 -4.63 -10.24
N LYS A 47 -9.10 -5.85 -9.71
CA LYS A 47 -8.78 -6.13 -8.29
C LYS A 47 -7.33 -5.78 -7.94
N LEU A 48 -6.39 -6.09 -8.84
CA LEU A 48 -4.98 -5.79 -8.64
C LEU A 48 -4.75 -4.27 -8.62
N TRP A 49 -5.39 -3.53 -9.52
CA TRP A 49 -5.34 -2.06 -9.54
C TRP A 49 -5.87 -1.45 -8.23
N LEU A 50 -7.02 -1.93 -7.75
CA LEU A 50 -7.60 -1.47 -6.48
C LEU A 50 -6.70 -1.79 -5.27
N TYR A 51 -6.04 -2.94 -5.28
CA TYR A 51 -5.13 -3.33 -4.20
C TYR A 51 -3.85 -2.50 -4.19
N GLU A 52 -3.26 -2.27 -5.37
CA GLU A 52 -2.09 -1.39 -5.49
C GLU A 52 -2.40 0.03 -5.03
N ASP A 53 -3.55 0.59 -5.41
CA ASP A 53 -3.95 1.93 -5.02
C ASP A 53 -4.13 2.05 -3.49
N LYS A 54 -4.83 1.10 -2.87
CA LYS A 54 -4.93 1.01 -1.39
C LYS A 54 -3.56 0.88 -0.71
N SER A 55 -2.65 0.10 -1.29
CA SER A 55 -1.29 -0.05 -0.79
C SER A 55 -0.51 1.28 -0.87
N ARG A 56 -0.65 2.02 -1.98
CA ARG A 56 -0.06 3.36 -2.13
C ARG A 56 -0.61 4.33 -1.08
N GLN A 57 -1.92 4.33 -0.86
CA GLN A 57 -2.57 5.17 0.15
C GLN A 57 -2.09 4.86 1.58
N ASN A 58 -1.99 3.59 1.94
CA ASN A 58 -1.50 3.16 3.25
C ASN A 58 -0.02 3.52 3.47
N ASN A 59 0.82 3.39 2.43
CA ASN A 59 2.23 3.73 2.49
C ASN A 59 2.48 5.24 2.64
N LEU A 60 1.62 6.10 2.08
CA LEU A 60 1.66 7.55 2.29
C LEU A 60 1.42 7.91 3.77
N GLY A 61 0.42 7.29 4.41
CA GLY A 61 0.12 7.49 5.84
C GLY A 61 1.24 7.01 6.78
N CYS A 62 1.84 5.86 6.47
CA CYS A 62 2.95 5.30 7.26
C CYS A 62 4.25 6.12 7.12
N LYS A 63 4.55 6.66 5.93
CA LYS A 63 5.74 7.52 5.73
C LYS A 63 5.60 8.85 6.47
N GLY A 64 4.44 9.51 6.40
CA GLY A 64 4.20 10.77 7.10
C GLY A 64 4.28 10.63 8.63
N THR A 65 3.65 9.59 9.17
CA THR A 65 3.71 9.29 10.61
C THR A 65 5.11 8.90 11.08
N SER A 66 5.85 8.11 10.28
CA SER A 66 7.23 7.72 10.59
C SER A 66 8.19 8.91 10.61
N GLN A 67 8.11 9.80 9.60
CA GLN A 67 8.92 11.02 9.55
C GLN A 67 8.62 11.93 10.74
N LYS A 68 7.33 12.13 11.06
CA LYS A 68 6.90 12.92 12.22
C LYS A 68 7.40 12.30 13.53
N ARG A 69 7.31 10.98 13.72
CA ARG A 69 7.85 10.30 14.91
C ARG A 69 9.35 10.44 15.03
N LYS A 70 10.09 10.37 13.92
CA LYS A 70 11.54 10.56 13.91
C LYS A 70 11.92 11.97 14.39
N ALA A 71 11.30 13.00 13.79
CA ALA A 71 11.52 14.39 14.20
C ALA A 71 11.16 14.63 15.69
N MET A 72 10.03 14.10 16.15
CA MET A 72 9.61 14.18 17.55
C MET A 72 10.58 13.44 18.50
N SER A 73 11.10 12.28 18.07
CA SER A 73 12.05 11.50 18.87
C SER A 73 13.41 12.20 19.01
N GLU A 74 13.87 12.91 17.99
CA GLU A 74 15.11 13.69 18.05
C GLU A 74 14.99 14.84 19.05
N ARG A 75 13.85 15.57 19.05
CA ARG A 75 13.61 16.65 20.00
C ARG A 75 13.37 16.15 21.43
N ARG A 76 12.70 15.00 21.60
CA ARG A 76 12.58 14.33 22.90
C ARG A 76 13.94 14.01 23.52
N LYS A 77 14.91 13.54 22.73
CA LYS A 77 16.27 13.26 23.25
C LYS A 77 16.92 14.50 23.88
N ARG A 78 16.68 15.69 23.32
CA ARG A 78 17.19 16.95 23.90
C ARG A 78 16.54 17.27 25.25
N LEU A 79 15.23 17.03 25.39
CA LEU A 79 14.55 17.16 26.69
C LEU A 79 15.11 16.20 27.74
N GLN A 80 15.40 14.96 27.35
CA GLN A 80 16.02 13.97 28.25
C GLN A 80 17.45 14.40 28.65
N GLN A 81 18.21 15.03 27.75
CA GLN A 81 19.53 15.60 28.07
C GLN A 81 19.45 16.75 29.08
N LEU A 82 18.34 17.51 29.08
CA LEU A 82 18.06 18.55 30.07
C LEU A 82 17.49 17.99 31.39
N GLY A 83 17.47 16.66 31.56
CA GLY A 83 16.95 16.01 32.77
C GLY A 83 15.42 15.95 32.85
N ILE A 84 14.71 16.28 31.77
CA ILE A 84 13.24 16.33 31.77
C ILE A 84 12.66 14.99 31.34
N GLU A 85 11.78 14.45 32.19
CA GLU A 85 11.03 13.24 31.88
C GLU A 85 10.12 13.47 30.67
N SER A 86 10.36 12.70 29.61
CA SER A 86 9.61 12.84 28.36
C SER A 86 9.39 11.51 27.65
N TYR A 87 8.16 11.34 27.13
CA TYR A 87 7.66 10.09 26.54
C TYR A 87 7.05 10.36 25.16
N LEU A 88 7.31 9.48 24.19
CA LEU A 88 6.74 9.58 22.83
C LEU A 88 5.56 8.59 22.66
N LEU A 89 4.35 9.13 22.54
CA LEU A 89 3.10 8.39 22.38
C LEU A 89 2.68 8.25 20.90
N TYR A 90 1.92 7.19 20.59
CA TYR A 90 1.30 6.99 19.27
C TYR A 90 0.15 7.99 19.05
N PRO A 91 -0.03 8.55 17.84
CA PRO A 91 0.76 8.32 16.63
C PRO A 91 2.09 9.09 16.57
N ALA A 92 2.19 10.31 17.12
CA ALA A 92 3.44 11.08 17.19
C ALA A 92 3.28 12.30 18.14
N VAL A 93 3.09 12.04 19.43
CA VAL A 93 2.87 13.07 20.47
C VAL A 93 3.93 12.93 21.54
N VAL A 94 4.59 14.01 21.94
CA VAL A 94 5.55 13.98 23.06
C VAL A 94 4.87 14.50 24.31
N LYS A 95 4.83 13.66 25.33
CA LYS A 95 4.41 14.02 26.69
C LYS A 95 5.66 14.43 27.46
N VAL A 96 5.65 15.60 28.07
CA VAL A 96 6.70 16.12 28.94
C VAL A 96 6.12 16.26 30.34
N ILE A 97 6.87 15.82 31.34
CA ILE A 97 6.52 15.96 32.75
C ILE A 97 7.50 16.97 33.33
N ASN A 98 7.04 18.21 33.52
CA ASN A 98 7.82 19.27 34.17
C ASN A 98 6.89 20.07 35.08
N HIS A 99 6.79 19.67 36.36
CA HIS A 99 5.79 20.11 37.34
C HIS A 99 4.32 19.83 36.94
N GLU A 100 3.95 20.02 35.68
CA GLU A 100 2.71 19.65 35.02
C GLU A 100 2.97 18.75 33.79
N GLN A 101 1.91 18.08 33.30
CA GLN A 101 1.98 17.22 32.13
C GLN A 101 1.63 18.00 30.86
N ILE A 102 2.61 18.23 30.00
CA ILE A 102 2.43 18.97 28.74
C ILE A 102 2.49 18.00 27.57
N LEU A 103 1.51 18.09 26.66
CA LEU A 103 1.44 17.27 25.45
C LEU A 103 1.72 18.10 24.20
N PHE A 104 2.80 17.77 23.52
CA PHE A 104 3.20 18.39 22.26
C PHE A 104 2.78 17.53 21.07
N LYS A 105 1.96 18.12 20.19
CA LYS A 105 1.48 17.46 18.95
C LYS A 105 2.37 17.78 17.74
N THR A 106 3.28 18.74 17.88
CA THR A 106 4.05 19.33 16.80
C THR A 106 5.51 19.49 17.25
N PRO A 107 6.49 19.14 16.40
CA PRO A 107 7.89 19.23 16.78
C PRO A 107 8.33 20.67 17.08
N GLY A 108 7.77 21.66 16.36
CA GLY A 108 8.10 23.07 16.57
C GLY A 108 7.72 23.61 17.96
N ASP A 109 6.67 23.06 18.59
CA ASP A 109 6.26 23.49 19.93
C ASP A 109 7.24 22.99 20.99
N ILE A 110 7.80 21.79 20.78
CA ILE A 110 8.88 21.26 21.63
C ILE A 110 10.13 22.14 21.51
N GLU A 111 10.47 22.59 20.31
CA GLU A 111 11.63 23.44 20.09
C GLU A 111 11.52 24.79 20.79
N LYS A 112 10.34 25.41 20.74
CA LYS A 112 10.06 26.63 21.49
C LYS A 112 10.23 26.40 22.99
N PHE A 113 9.68 25.29 23.50
CA PHE A 113 9.79 24.93 24.92
C PHE A 113 11.24 24.70 25.35
N VAL A 114 12.03 23.94 24.58
CA VAL A 114 13.47 23.74 24.84
C VAL A 114 14.22 25.08 24.81
N SER A 115 13.93 25.95 23.83
CA SER A 115 14.60 27.25 23.72
C SER A 115 14.27 28.17 24.89
N SER A 116 13.04 28.11 25.43
CA SER A 116 12.67 28.84 26.64
C SER A 116 13.42 28.34 27.88
N LEU A 117 13.66 27.03 27.99
CA LEU A 117 14.43 26.45 29.10
C LEU A 117 15.92 26.79 29.03
N ASP A 118 16.52 26.75 27.84
CA ASP A 118 17.92 27.13 27.64
C ASP A 118 18.16 28.63 27.92
N ALA A 119 17.16 29.48 27.69
CA ALA A 119 17.24 30.91 28.00
C ALA A 119 17.23 31.18 29.51
N ASP A 120 16.41 30.44 30.26
CA ASP A 120 16.31 30.54 31.72
C ASP A 120 17.60 30.06 32.41
N ALA A 121 18.14 28.91 31.94
CA ALA A 121 19.40 28.35 32.46
C ALA A 121 20.62 29.28 32.25
N ARG A 122 20.55 30.23 31.30
CA ARG A 122 21.62 31.23 31.07
C ARG A 122 21.48 32.47 31.95
N MET A 123 20.27 32.84 32.38
CA MET A 123 20.06 34.01 33.25
C MET A 123 20.47 33.77 34.72
N GLU A 124 20.53 32.53 35.18
CA GLU A 124 20.91 32.20 36.56
C GLU A 124 22.43 32.21 36.82
N SER A 125 23.25 32.58 35.82
CA SER A 125 24.72 32.53 35.89
C SER A 125 25.43 33.89 36.03
N THR A 126 24.71 34.99 36.26
CA THR A 126 25.35 36.28 36.62
C THR A 126 25.47 36.43 38.14
N PRO A 127 26.69 36.43 38.72
CA PRO A 127 26.86 36.82 40.11
C PRO A 127 26.65 38.34 40.21
N VAL A 128 25.64 38.75 40.97
CA VAL A 128 25.52 40.13 41.44
C VAL A 128 26.69 40.37 42.39
N THR A 129 27.56 41.31 42.02
CA THR A 129 28.64 41.81 42.90
C THR A 129 28.07 42.82 43.87
#